data_AF-A0A8T4JIT0-F1
#
_entry.id   AF-A0A8T4JIT0-F1
#
_cell.length_a   1.000
_cell.length_b   1.000
_cell.length_c   1.000
_cell.angle_alpha   90.00
_cell.angle_beta   90.00
_cell.angle_gamma   90.00
#
_symmetry.space_group_name_H-M   'P 1'
#
loop_
_entity.id
_entity.type
_entity.pdbx_description
1 polymer ?
#
loop_
_entity_poly.entity_id
_entity_poly.type
_entity_poly.pdbx_seq_one_letter_code
_entity_poly.pdbx_strand_id
1 'polypeptide(L)' 'MGYVCTSCNFRPKSETLEECPYCGKRTLEKERSAEQLIYEVNEIIKN' A
#
# COMPACT_ATOMS: atom_id res chain seq x y z
N MET A 1 8.94 -2.51 6.53
CA MET A 1 8.01 -1.70 5.71
C MET A 1 6.66 -2.38 5.82
N GLY A 2 5.59 -1.65 6.16
CA GLY A 2 4.27 -2.25 6.35
C GLY A 2 3.61 -2.68 5.04
N TYR A 3 2.49 -3.38 5.15
CA TYR A 3 1.58 -3.62 4.02
C TYR A 3 0.32 -2.77 4.23
N VAL A 4 -0.40 -2.51 3.14
CA VAL A 4 -1.66 -1.78 3.15
C VAL A 4 -2.64 -2.42 2.16
N CYS A 5 -3.90 -2.51 2.56
CA CYS A 5 -4.98 -2.90 1.67
C CYS A 5 -5.36 -1.70 0.79
N THR A 6 -5.14 -1.78 -0.52
CA THR A 6 -5.45 -0.68 -1.46
C THR A 6 -6.96 -0.45 -1.64
N SER A 7 -7.81 -1.40 -1.22
CA SER A 7 -9.27 -1.24 -1.29
C SER A 7 -9.90 -0.57 -0.06
N CYS A 8 -9.31 -0.69 1.14
CA CYS A 8 -9.92 -0.17 2.37
C CYS A 8 -8.93 0.50 3.34
N ASN A 9 -7.67 0.68 2.94
CA ASN A 9 -6.58 1.29 3.71
C ASN A 9 -6.27 0.61 5.06
N PHE A 10 -6.72 -0.64 5.24
CA PHE A 10 -6.32 -1.45 6.39
C PHE A 10 -4.82 -1.75 6.35
N ARG A 11 -4.13 -1.52 7.48
CA ARG A 11 -2.70 -1.80 7.65
C ARG A 11 -2.50 -3.01 8.56
N PRO A 12 -2.19 -4.20 8.02
CA PRO A 12 -1.91 -5.35 8.85
C PRO A 12 -0.60 -5.19 9.63
N LYS A 13 -0.54 -5.82 10.79
CA LYS A 13 0.68 -5.95 11.60
C LYS A 13 1.55 -7.13 11.17
N SER A 14 0.98 -8.12 10.48
CA SER A 14 1.70 -9.29 9.94
C SER A 14 1.77 -9.21 8.42
N GLU A 15 2.93 -9.58 7.87
CA GLU A 15 3.20 -9.63 6.44
C GLU A 15 2.60 -10.88 5.75
N THR A 16 2.03 -11.81 6.52
CA THR A 16 1.62 -13.14 6.04
C THR A 16 0.14 -13.24 5.63
N LEU A 17 -0.59 -12.12 5.57
CA LEU A 17 -2.00 -12.17 5.21
C LEU A 17 -2.15 -12.23 3.69
N GLU A 18 -2.76 -13.31 3.19
CA GLU A 18 -3.07 -13.47 1.76
C GLU A 18 -4.26 -12.60 1.32
N GLU A 19 -5.17 -12.31 2.25
CA GLU A 19 -6.40 -11.54 2.05
C GLU A 19 -6.57 -10.47 3.14
N CYS A 20 -7.18 -9.35 2.77
CA CYS A 20 -7.55 -8.34 3.75
C CYS A 20 -8.71 -8.85 4.63
N PRO A 21 -8.56 -8.94 5.96
CA PRO A 21 -9.59 -9.49 6.84
C PRO A 21 -10.84 -8.61 6.96
N TYR A 22 -10.78 -7.35 6.49
CA TYR A 22 -11.90 -6.42 6.58
C TYR A 22 -12.74 -6.35 5.31
N CYS A 23 -12.12 -6.42 4.13
CA CYS A 23 -12.85 -6.36 2.85
C CYS A 23 -12.85 -7.69 2.08
N GLY A 24 -12.13 -8.71 2.56
CA GLY A 24 -12.03 -10.04 1.93
C GLY A 24 -11.30 -10.05 0.59
N LYS A 25 -10.70 -8.93 0.17
CA LYS A 25 -10.02 -8.83 -1.12
C LYS A 25 -8.52 -9.12 -1.00
N ARG A 26 -7.96 -9.70 -2.06
CA ARG A 26 -6.52 -9.89 -2.26
C ARG A 26 -5.86 -8.62 -2.78
N THR A 27 -5.95 -7.55 -1.99
CA THR A 27 -5.48 -6.20 -2.35
C THR A 27 -4.43 -5.68 -1.37
N LEU A 28 -3.72 -6.59 -0.68
CA LEU A 28 -2.61 -6.22 0.21
C LEU A 28 -1.35 -5.99 -0.61
N GLU A 29 -0.82 -4.78 -0.52
CA GLU A 29 0.39 -4.36 -1.22
C GLU A 29 1.40 -3.79 -0.21
N LYS A 30 2.68 -3.78 -0.56
CA LYS A 30 3.71 -3.17 0.27
C LYS A 30 3.46 -1.66 0.34
N GLU A 31 3.38 -1.12 1.55
CA GLU A 31 3.15 0.32 1.74
C GLU A 31 4.38 1.09 1.26
N ARG A 32 4.15 2.03 0.34
CA ARG A 32 5.18 2.89 -0.23
C ARG A 32 5.75 3.81 0.84
N SER A 33 7.06 4.01 0.82
CA SER A 33 7.70 4.99 1.71
C SER A 33 7.36 6.43 1.29
N ALA A 34 7.58 7.39 2.19
CA ALA A 34 7.40 8.80 1.88
C ALA A 34 8.28 9.23 0.69
N GLU A 35 9.52 8.74 0.63
CA GLU A 35 10.46 9.04 -0.45
C GLU A 35 9.96 8.52 -1.81
N GLN A 36 9.38 7.30 -1.83
CA GLN A 36 8.80 6.73 -3.05
C GLN A 36 7.60 7.57 -3.52
N LEU A 37 6.73 7.98 -2.60
CA LEU A 37 5.58 8.82 -2.93
C LEU A 37 6.01 10.20 -3.47
N ILE A 38 7.01 10.82 -2.85
CA ILE A 38 7.57 12.11 -3.32
C ILE A 38 8.18 11.95 -4.71
N TYR A 39 8.91 10.86 -4.95
CA TYR A 39 9.50 10.58 -6.26
C TYR A 39 8.43 10.45 -7.34
N GLU A 40 7.39 9.65 -7.12
CA GLU A 40 6.30 9.48 -8.09
C GLU A 40 5.58 10.80 -8.41
N VAL A 41 5.29 11.63 -7.40
CA VAL A 41 4.66 12.95 -7.61
C VAL A 41 5.55 13.85 -8.48
N ASN A 42 6.86 13.85 -8.25
CA ASN A 42 7.79 14.63 -9.06
C ASN A 42 7.83 14.16 -10.52
N GLU A 43 7.73 12.85 -10.78
CA GLU A 43 7.69 12.32 -12.14
C GLU A 43 6.37 12.66 -12.86
N ILE A 44 5.25 12.77 -12.13
CA ILE A 44 3.98 13.24 -12.70
C ILE A 44 4.06 14.72 -13.09
N ILE A 45 4.66 15.57 -12.24
CA ILE A 45 4.74 17.03 -12.47
C ILE A 45 5.68 17.39 -13.63
N LYS A 46 6.72 16.58 -13.88
CA LYS A 46 7.70 16.84 -14.95
C LYS A 46 7.21 16.48 -16.35
N ASN A 47 6.12 15.70 -16.46
CA ASN A 47 5.46 15.35 -17.72
C ASN A 47 4.30 16.30 -18.00
#